data_AF-A0A532UFJ6-F1
#
_entry.id   AF-A0A532UFJ6-F1
#
_cell.length_a   1.000
_cell.length_b   1.000
_cell.length_c   1.000
_cell.angle_alpha   90.00
_cell.angle_beta   90.00
_cell.angle_gamma   90.00
#
_symmetry.space_group_name_H-M   'P 1'
#
loop_
_entity.id
_entity.type
_entity.pdbx_description
1 polymer ?
#
loop_
_entity_poly.entity_id
_entity_poly.type
_entity_poly.pdbx_seq_one_letter_code
_entity_poly.pdbx_strand_id
1 'polypeptide(L)'
;MQKYVRDGKLVVLGIAQEQHPARNRLFAQWHNIDWPILHDPINLMQVAGVPIEVAIDEHGIVRSMRPKAETFEQDFIDKAFSPAAAELPGKRVKATRPDLAALRRRAEQSGSADAWRELGDAIVLWGGSAKVNDAIKAYTQAIEVKPDDGDANFRLGVCYRMRYESEQRTPADFQAAVDHWTRARAINPNQYIWRRRIEQYGPRLTKPYPFYDWVETAAREIEARGEKPVELKVLPTGSELAQPDRSFETGEGDIKPPDPQGRVFRDEQNLILMEVTVVPPHAKPGQTVRVHVTLRPNSKKKAHWNNEAEPLKLWIDPPSGFEVQPQLLTAPQGDKPETSETRRLEFEVRAPADASGTAKLSAYALYYVCEDIGGVCMYLRQDIPVTIVVDRE
;
A
#
# COMPACT_ATOMS: atom_id res chain seq x y z
N MET A 1 -14.47 -19.17 22.23
CA MET A 1 -14.88 -17.76 22.02
C MET A 1 -16.27 -17.61 21.39
N GLN A 2 -16.55 -18.14 20.19
CA GLN A 2 -17.84 -17.93 19.49
C GLN A 2 -19.08 -18.28 20.33
N LYS A 3 -19.02 -19.34 21.14
CA LYS A 3 -20.08 -19.69 22.10
C LYS A 3 -20.40 -18.51 23.05
N TYR A 4 -19.40 -17.91 23.68
CA TYR A 4 -19.59 -16.81 24.62
C TYR A 4 -20.11 -15.53 23.96
N VAL A 5 -19.72 -15.29 22.70
CA VAL A 5 -20.27 -14.18 21.91
C VAL A 5 -21.76 -14.39 21.64
N ARG A 6 -22.14 -15.59 21.20
CA ARG A 6 -23.56 -15.96 20.98
C ARG A 6 -24.39 -15.91 22.26
N ASP A 7 -23.82 -16.33 23.38
CA ASP A 7 -24.48 -16.33 24.69
C ASP A 7 -24.51 -14.93 25.33
N GLY A 8 -23.96 -13.90 24.68
CA GLY A 8 -23.90 -12.52 25.19
C GLY A 8 -22.94 -12.31 26.37
N LYS A 9 -22.08 -13.28 26.66
CA LYS A 9 -21.09 -13.23 27.76
C LYS A 9 -19.77 -12.56 27.36
N LEU A 10 -19.51 -12.40 26.06
CA LEU A 10 -18.30 -11.79 25.54
C LEU A 10 -18.63 -10.88 24.35
N VAL A 11 -18.09 -9.67 24.36
CA VAL A 11 -18.07 -8.80 23.19
C VAL A 11 -16.67 -8.82 22.60
N VAL A 12 -16.57 -9.06 21.30
CA VAL A 12 -15.30 -8.99 20.56
C VAL A 12 -15.33 -7.78 19.64
N LEU A 13 -14.23 -7.04 19.62
CA LEU A 13 -14.01 -5.92 18.72
C LEU A 13 -12.62 -6.06 18.11
N GLY A 14 -12.54 -6.19 16.79
CA GLY A 14 -11.27 -6.20 16.07
C GLY A 14 -10.80 -4.78 15.74
N ILE A 15 -9.49 -4.57 15.67
CA ILE A 15 -8.87 -3.38 15.04
C ILE A 15 -7.86 -3.90 14.03
N ALA A 16 -8.07 -3.61 12.74
CA ALA A 16 -7.21 -4.08 11.66
C ALA A 16 -6.27 -2.99 11.17
N GLN A 17 -4.96 -3.29 11.23
CA GLN A 17 -3.88 -2.45 10.70
C GLN A 17 -3.72 -2.66 9.19
N GLU A 18 -4.69 -2.17 8.42
CA GLU A 18 -4.84 -2.41 6.98
C GLU A 18 -5.10 -1.08 6.28
N GLN A 19 -4.61 -0.88 5.05
CA GLN A 19 -4.90 0.33 4.27
C GLN A 19 -6.32 0.36 3.71
N HIS A 20 -6.78 -0.81 3.26
CA HIS A 20 -7.94 -0.97 2.41
C HIS A 20 -9.07 -1.63 3.22
N PRO A 21 -10.15 -0.90 3.53
CA PRO A 21 -11.22 -1.44 4.36
C PRO A 21 -11.94 -2.61 3.68
N ALA A 22 -11.93 -2.69 2.34
CA ALA A 22 -12.52 -3.80 1.60
C ALA A 22 -11.74 -5.11 1.78
N ARG A 23 -10.40 -5.07 1.93
CA ARG A 23 -9.60 -6.27 2.20
C ARG A 23 -9.94 -6.86 3.57
N ASN A 24 -10.12 -6.01 4.58
CA ASN A 24 -10.62 -6.46 5.90
C ASN A 24 -12.00 -7.12 5.82
N ARG A 25 -12.92 -6.54 5.05
CA ARG A 25 -14.27 -7.10 4.88
C ARG A 25 -14.24 -8.44 4.15
N LEU A 26 -13.42 -8.56 3.10
CA LEU A 26 -13.22 -9.82 2.40
C LEU A 26 -12.64 -10.90 3.33
N PHE A 27 -11.62 -10.56 4.11
CA PHE A 27 -11.04 -11.47 5.10
C PHE A 27 -12.07 -11.90 6.15
N ALA A 28 -12.86 -10.95 6.68
CA ALA A 28 -13.92 -11.25 7.63
C ALA A 28 -14.99 -12.17 7.04
N GLN A 29 -15.43 -11.92 5.80
CA GLN A 29 -16.36 -12.78 5.08
C GLN A 29 -15.78 -14.18 4.87
N TRP A 30 -14.52 -14.27 4.46
CA TRP A 30 -13.86 -15.54 4.18
C TRP A 30 -13.85 -16.45 5.41
N HIS A 31 -13.57 -15.89 6.59
CA HIS A 31 -13.49 -16.61 7.86
C HIS A 31 -14.80 -16.62 8.67
N ASN A 32 -15.92 -16.12 8.12
CA ASN A 32 -17.19 -16.00 8.84
C ASN A 32 -17.07 -15.25 10.19
N ILE A 33 -16.30 -14.16 10.20
CA ILE A 33 -16.16 -13.28 11.36
C ILE A 33 -17.40 -12.38 11.44
N ASP A 34 -18.18 -12.53 12.50
CA ASP A 34 -19.47 -11.87 12.73
C ASP A 34 -19.41 -10.69 13.71
N TRP A 35 -18.25 -10.46 14.35
CA TRP A 35 -18.03 -9.32 15.23
C TRP A 35 -17.46 -8.09 14.48
N PRO A 36 -17.68 -6.87 15.00
CA PRO A 36 -17.19 -5.65 14.36
C PRO A 36 -15.65 -5.60 14.29
N ILE A 37 -15.14 -5.09 13.16
CA ILE A 37 -13.73 -4.78 12.94
C ILE A 37 -13.61 -3.30 12.59
N LEU A 38 -12.90 -2.55 13.42
CA LEU A 38 -12.50 -1.17 13.13
C LEU A 38 -11.30 -1.16 12.19
N HIS A 39 -11.32 -0.25 11.23
CA HIS A 39 -10.25 -0.08 10.25
C HIS A 39 -9.27 1.00 10.70
N ASP A 40 -8.00 0.65 10.88
CA ASP A 40 -6.92 1.58 11.23
C ASP A 40 -5.82 1.57 10.15
N PRO A 41 -5.91 2.46 9.14
CA PRO A 41 -4.91 2.54 8.08
C PRO A 41 -3.65 3.30 8.47
N ILE A 42 -3.70 4.05 9.57
CA ILE A 42 -2.71 5.07 9.95
C ILE A 42 -1.97 4.75 11.24
N ASN A 43 -2.16 3.54 11.77
CA ASN A 43 -1.60 3.10 13.04
C ASN A 43 -1.92 4.08 14.18
N LEU A 44 -3.19 4.51 14.24
CA LEU A 44 -3.71 5.47 15.22
C LEU A 44 -3.45 4.98 16.66
N MET A 45 -3.60 3.68 16.90
CA MET A 45 -3.37 3.07 18.21
C MET A 45 -1.88 2.98 18.59
N GLN A 46 -0.97 3.37 17.69
CA GLN A 46 0.49 3.35 17.90
C GLN A 46 1.01 1.98 18.37
N VAL A 47 0.37 0.90 17.92
CA VAL A 47 0.77 -0.45 18.28
C VAL A 47 2.09 -0.81 17.61
N ALA A 48 3.07 -1.23 18.41
CA ALA A 48 4.40 -1.60 17.91
C ALA A 48 4.45 -2.95 17.20
N GLY A 49 3.34 -3.71 17.17
CA GLY A 49 3.23 -5.04 16.55
C GLY A 49 1.82 -5.61 16.68
N VAL A 50 1.54 -6.67 15.93
CA VAL A 50 0.27 -7.42 15.94
C VAL A 50 0.54 -8.94 15.86
N PRO A 51 -0.38 -9.79 16.37
CA PRO A 51 -1.63 -9.45 17.05
C PRO A 51 -1.42 -8.92 18.48
N ILE A 52 -2.39 -8.12 18.96
CA ILE A 52 -2.51 -7.71 20.37
C ILE A 52 -3.93 -8.09 20.81
N GLU A 53 -4.02 -8.75 21.96
CA GLU A 53 -5.27 -9.23 22.52
C GLU A 53 -5.46 -8.60 23.90
N VAL A 54 -6.57 -7.89 24.10
CA VAL A 54 -6.84 -7.18 25.35
C VAL A 54 -8.16 -7.66 25.91
N ALA A 55 -8.15 -8.09 27.17
CA ALA A 55 -9.34 -8.46 27.92
C ALA A 55 -9.79 -7.26 28.77
N ILE A 56 -10.98 -6.73 28.47
CA ILE A 56 -11.56 -5.56 29.13
C ILE A 56 -12.85 -6.00 29.81
N ASP A 57 -12.94 -5.82 31.12
CA ASP A 57 -14.08 -6.25 31.92
C ASP A 57 -15.34 -5.37 31.74
N GLU A 58 -16.43 -5.72 32.43
CA GLU A 58 -17.71 -5.03 32.40
C GLU A 58 -17.66 -3.58 32.92
N HIS A 59 -16.59 -3.20 33.61
CA HIS A 59 -16.34 -1.85 34.11
C HIS A 59 -15.44 -1.02 33.18
N GLY A 60 -14.98 -1.60 32.06
CA GLY A 60 -14.08 -0.94 31.12
C GLY A 60 -12.61 -0.99 31.54
N ILE A 61 -12.25 -1.88 32.46
CA ILE A 61 -10.89 -2.00 33.00
C ILE A 61 -10.14 -3.10 32.25
N VAL A 62 -8.94 -2.79 31.78
CA VAL A 62 -8.03 -3.78 31.18
C VAL A 62 -7.56 -4.76 32.27
N ARG A 63 -7.93 -6.03 32.13
CA ARG A 63 -7.52 -7.12 33.05
C ARG A 63 -6.35 -7.94 32.51
N SER A 64 -6.16 -8.00 31.19
CA SER A 64 -5.02 -8.67 30.57
C SER A 64 -4.69 -8.07 29.21
N MET A 65 -3.40 -7.96 28.90
CA MET A 65 -2.87 -7.48 27.60
C MET A 65 -2.39 -8.63 26.68
N ARG A 66 -2.48 -9.88 27.17
CA ARG A 66 -2.19 -11.14 26.45
C ARG A 66 -2.93 -12.29 27.16
N PRO A 67 -4.26 -12.35 27.09
CA PRO A 67 -5.01 -13.46 27.68
C PRO A 67 -4.56 -14.79 27.06
N LYS A 68 -4.44 -15.83 27.90
CA LYS A 68 -4.12 -17.19 27.40
C LYS A 68 -5.40 -17.86 26.97
N ALA A 69 -5.44 -18.35 25.73
CA ALA A 69 -6.64 -18.98 25.19
C ALA A 69 -7.13 -20.17 26.03
N GLU A 70 -6.20 -20.92 26.63
CA GLU A 70 -6.48 -22.13 27.40
C GLU A 70 -7.15 -21.85 28.75
N THR A 71 -6.83 -20.72 29.38
CA THR A 71 -7.36 -20.36 30.71
C THR A 71 -8.34 -19.19 30.67
N PHE A 72 -8.61 -18.61 29.50
CA PHE A 72 -9.41 -17.39 29.35
C PHE A 72 -10.82 -17.52 29.95
N GLU A 73 -11.47 -18.69 29.81
CA GLU A 73 -12.79 -18.91 30.39
C GLU A 73 -12.73 -18.78 31.92
N GLN A 74 -11.87 -19.55 32.58
CA GLN A 74 -11.69 -19.52 34.03
C GLN A 74 -11.18 -18.16 34.52
N ASP A 75 -10.25 -17.55 33.79
CA ASP A 75 -9.54 -16.36 34.24
C ASP A 75 -10.31 -15.07 34.03
N PHE A 76 -11.29 -15.07 33.12
CA PHE A 76 -11.98 -13.86 32.69
C PHE A 76 -13.50 -14.05 32.56
N ILE A 77 -13.97 -15.04 31.79
CA ILE A 77 -15.40 -15.23 31.52
C ILE A 77 -16.19 -15.63 32.78
N ASP A 78 -15.64 -16.52 33.60
CA ASP A 78 -16.29 -17.04 34.80
C ASP A 78 -16.10 -16.13 36.03
N LYS A 79 -15.45 -14.97 35.86
CA LYS A 79 -15.20 -14.01 36.95
C LYS A 79 -16.14 -12.81 36.84
N ALA A 80 -16.70 -12.41 37.97
CA ALA A 80 -17.24 -11.07 38.16
C ALA A 80 -16.13 -10.17 38.71
N PHE A 81 -15.91 -9.02 38.09
CA PHE A 81 -14.83 -8.13 38.51
C PHE A 81 -15.38 -7.03 39.43
N SER A 82 -14.58 -6.65 40.42
CA SER A 82 -14.91 -5.48 41.24
C SER A 82 -14.65 -4.19 40.44
N PRO A 83 -15.52 -3.17 40.56
CA PRO A 83 -15.29 -1.87 39.96
C PRO A 83 -14.01 -1.23 40.53
N ALA A 84 -13.45 -0.24 39.82
CA ALA A 84 -12.33 0.52 40.33
C ALA A 84 -12.70 1.24 41.66
N ALA A 85 -11.77 1.27 42.61
CA ALA A 85 -11.98 1.92 43.90
C ALA A 85 -12.18 3.45 43.81
N ALA A 86 -11.81 4.05 42.68
CA ALA A 86 -12.10 5.43 42.33
C ALA A 86 -13.12 5.44 41.17
N GLU A 87 -14.07 6.40 41.19
CA GLU A 87 -14.89 6.68 40.02
C GLU A 87 -13.98 6.84 38.80
N LEU A 88 -14.18 5.98 37.80
CA LEU A 88 -13.46 6.11 36.54
C LEU A 88 -13.74 7.52 35.98
N PRO A 89 -12.72 8.32 35.67
CA PRO A 89 -12.92 9.68 35.20
C PRO A 89 -13.59 9.63 33.83
N GLY A 90 -14.89 9.89 33.78
CA GLY A 90 -15.58 10.10 32.51
C GLY A 90 -17.09 9.99 32.59
N LYS A 91 -17.79 11.09 32.32
CA LYS A 91 -19.16 11.00 31.79
C LYS A 91 -19.12 10.10 30.56
N ARG A 92 -20.07 9.18 30.41
CA ARG A 92 -20.30 8.48 29.14
C ARG A 92 -20.62 9.53 28.07
N VAL A 93 -19.60 9.98 27.34
CA VAL A 93 -19.78 10.87 26.21
C VAL A 93 -20.24 10.01 25.04
N LYS A 94 -21.37 10.37 24.45
CA LYS A 94 -21.81 9.74 23.21
C LYS A 94 -20.75 10.02 22.14
N ALA A 95 -20.20 8.98 21.53
CA ALA A 95 -19.26 9.15 20.43
C ALA A 95 -19.94 9.92 19.28
N THR A 96 -19.38 11.07 18.92
CA THR A 96 -19.79 11.87 17.77
C THR A 96 -18.64 11.97 16.79
N ARG A 97 -18.95 12.29 15.52
CA ARG A 97 -17.89 12.63 14.56
C ARG A 97 -17.12 13.86 15.05
N PRO A 98 -15.80 13.94 14.79
CA PRO A 98 -15.02 15.11 15.14
C PRO A 98 -15.48 16.33 14.34
N ASP A 99 -15.46 17.51 14.96
CA ASP A 99 -15.63 18.78 14.27
C ASP A 99 -14.32 19.15 13.56
N LEU A 100 -14.23 18.81 12.27
CA LEU A 100 -13.05 19.08 11.46
C LEU A 100 -12.73 20.58 11.35
N ALA A 101 -13.74 21.46 11.43
CA ALA A 101 -13.52 22.90 11.38
C ALA A 101 -12.93 23.42 12.70
N ALA A 102 -13.39 22.89 13.84
CA ALA A 102 -12.79 23.20 15.14
C ALA A 102 -11.35 22.67 15.24
N LEU A 103 -11.09 21.45 14.80
CA LEU A 103 -9.74 20.89 14.75
C LEU A 103 -8.81 21.72 13.87
N ARG A 104 -9.30 22.18 12.71
CA ARG A 104 -8.53 23.07 11.83
C ARG A 104 -8.19 24.40 12.52
N ARG A 105 -9.16 25.08 13.13
CA ARG A 105 -8.90 26.32 13.88
C ARG A 105 -7.89 26.09 15.00
N ARG A 106 -7.99 24.97 15.73
CA ARG A 106 -7.04 24.61 16.80
C ARG A 106 -5.62 24.39 16.24
N ALA A 107 -5.50 23.69 15.11
CA ALA A 107 -4.22 23.45 14.47
C ALA A 107 -3.57 24.75 14.00
N GLU A 108 -4.35 25.64 13.36
CA GLU A 108 -3.89 26.97 12.92
C GLU A 108 -3.51 27.89 14.10
N GLN A 109 -4.28 27.87 15.20
CA GLN A 109 -4.01 28.68 16.39
C GLN A 109 -2.79 28.20 17.18
N SER A 110 -2.67 26.88 17.36
CA SER A 110 -1.54 26.32 18.13
C SER A 110 -0.26 26.23 17.31
N GLY A 111 -0.37 26.06 15.99
CA GLY A 111 0.76 25.79 15.10
C GLY A 111 1.56 24.53 15.48
N SER A 112 1.01 23.64 16.31
CA SER A 112 1.74 22.49 16.85
C SER A 112 1.63 21.28 15.94
N ALA A 113 2.70 20.48 15.86
CA ALA A 113 2.70 19.24 15.09
C ALA A 113 1.57 18.29 15.54
N ASP A 114 1.33 18.18 16.85
CA ASP A 114 0.26 17.34 17.40
C ASP A 114 -1.13 17.77 16.95
N ALA A 115 -1.44 19.07 16.96
CA ALA A 115 -2.75 19.55 16.51
C ALA A 115 -2.94 19.35 15.00
N TRP A 116 -1.87 19.53 14.21
CA TRP A 116 -1.89 19.23 12.78
C TRP A 116 -2.07 17.73 12.51
N ARG A 117 -1.43 16.84 13.29
CA ARG A 117 -1.65 15.38 13.22
C ARG A 117 -3.08 15.02 13.59
N GLU A 118 -3.62 15.57 14.68
CA GLU A 118 -5.00 15.31 15.12
C GLU A 118 -6.02 15.70 14.03
N LEU A 119 -5.82 16.83 13.37
CA LEU A 119 -6.61 17.22 12.21
C LEU A 119 -6.46 16.22 11.06
N GLY A 120 -5.23 15.83 10.72
CA GLY A 120 -4.93 14.83 9.70
C GLY A 120 -5.62 13.48 9.95
N ASP A 121 -5.53 12.97 11.18
CA ASP A 121 -6.14 11.71 11.62
C ASP A 121 -7.66 11.76 11.42
N ALA A 122 -8.27 12.84 11.90
CA ALA A 122 -9.71 13.04 11.79
C ALA A 122 -10.16 13.12 10.31
N ILE A 123 -9.39 13.80 9.45
CA ILE A 123 -9.70 13.88 8.02
C ILE A 123 -9.57 12.51 7.35
N VAL A 124 -8.52 11.73 7.64
CA VAL A 124 -8.32 10.40 7.04
C VAL A 124 -9.45 9.45 7.43
N LEU A 125 -9.82 9.43 8.71
CA LEU A 125 -10.79 8.48 9.24
C LEU A 125 -12.25 8.88 8.94
N TRP A 126 -12.55 10.18 8.87
CA TRP A 126 -13.93 10.68 8.79
C TRP A 126 -14.24 11.54 7.55
N GLY A 127 -13.23 12.03 6.85
CA GLY A 127 -13.38 12.93 5.69
C GLY A 127 -13.57 12.20 4.34
N GLY A 128 -13.24 10.91 4.27
CA GLY A 128 -13.32 10.12 3.04
C GLY A 128 -12.26 10.47 1.99
N SER A 129 -12.23 9.72 0.88
CA SER A 129 -11.20 9.86 -0.16
C SER A 129 -11.16 11.24 -0.82
N ALA A 130 -12.30 11.94 -0.90
CA ALA A 130 -12.37 13.30 -1.43
C ALA A 130 -11.51 14.30 -0.64
N LYS A 131 -11.27 14.05 0.65
CA LYS A 131 -10.53 14.92 1.56
C LYS A 131 -9.06 14.54 1.73
N VAL A 132 -8.55 13.58 0.95
CA VAL A 132 -7.15 13.13 1.05
C VAL A 132 -6.15 14.28 0.89
N ASN A 133 -6.43 15.26 0.03
CA ASN A 133 -5.58 16.44 -0.14
C ASN A 133 -5.55 17.34 1.12
N ASP A 134 -6.64 17.43 1.87
CA ASP A 134 -6.67 18.19 3.13
C ASP A 134 -5.87 17.46 4.23
N ALA A 135 -5.91 16.12 4.25
CA ALA A 135 -5.08 15.32 5.16
C ALA A 135 -3.59 15.42 4.82
N ILE A 136 -3.22 15.34 3.53
CA ILE A 136 -1.84 15.57 3.06
C ILE A 136 -1.34 16.92 3.58
N LYS A 137 -2.10 18.00 3.36
CA LYS A 137 -1.74 19.34 3.86
C LYS A 137 -1.54 19.37 5.38
N ALA A 138 -2.44 18.75 6.15
CA ALA A 138 -2.34 18.72 7.60
C ALA A 138 -1.07 17.99 8.08
N TYR A 139 -0.77 16.81 7.54
CA TYR A 139 0.47 16.11 7.89
C TYR A 139 1.72 16.82 7.36
N THR A 140 1.65 17.48 6.21
CA THR A 140 2.75 18.35 5.71
C THR A 140 3.04 19.47 6.71
N GLN A 141 2.02 20.15 7.24
CA GLN A 141 2.21 21.15 8.30
C GLN A 141 2.82 20.52 9.57
N ALA A 142 2.40 19.31 9.95
CA ALA A 142 2.98 18.61 11.09
C ALA A 142 4.49 18.36 10.92
N ILE A 143 4.92 17.90 9.74
CA ILE A 143 6.35 17.67 9.47
C ILE A 143 7.15 18.95 9.23
N GLU A 144 6.53 20.05 8.78
CA GLU A 144 7.18 21.37 8.72
C GLU A 144 7.50 21.88 10.12
N VAL A 145 6.59 21.67 11.08
CA VAL A 145 6.79 22.03 12.50
C VAL A 145 7.75 21.07 13.18
N LYS A 146 7.66 19.77 12.90
CA LYS A 146 8.49 18.72 13.48
C LYS A 146 8.99 17.74 12.39
N PRO A 147 10.16 18.00 11.79
CA PRO A 147 10.70 17.18 10.69
C PRO A 147 11.01 15.72 11.02
N ASP A 148 11.17 15.39 12.31
CA ASP A 148 11.42 14.04 12.83
C ASP A 148 10.15 13.39 13.41
N ASP A 149 8.96 13.87 13.04
CA ASP A 149 7.70 13.23 13.42
C ASP A 149 7.46 11.95 12.59
N GLY A 150 7.83 10.81 13.18
CA GLY A 150 7.70 9.49 12.55
C GLY A 150 6.24 9.13 12.23
N ASP A 151 5.30 9.46 13.12
CA ASP A 151 3.87 9.19 12.89
C ASP A 151 3.36 10.05 11.72
N ALA A 152 3.65 11.35 11.71
CA ALA A 152 3.22 12.23 10.61
C ALA A 152 3.80 11.77 9.27
N ASN A 153 5.06 11.34 9.23
CA ASN A 153 5.66 10.75 8.03
C ASN A 153 4.94 9.46 7.61
N PHE A 154 4.70 8.52 8.52
CA PHE A 154 4.00 7.28 8.19
C PHE A 154 2.60 7.54 7.62
N ARG A 155 1.85 8.42 8.30
CA ARG A 155 0.46 8.78 7.93
C ARG A 155 0.40 9.58 6.64
N LEU A 156 1.36 10.47 6.40
CA LEU A 156 1.49 11.17 5.13
C LEU A 156 1.74 10.20 3.97
N GLY A 157 2.58 9.17 4.18
CA GLY A 157 2.78 8.13 3.18
C GLY A 157 1.49 7.33 2.88
N VAL A 158 0.68 7.05 3.91
CA VAL A 158 -0.65 6.44 3.74
C VAL A 158 -1.56 7.34 2.91
N CYS A 159 -1.59 8.64 3.17
CA CYS A 159 -2.40 9.59 2.40
C CYS A 159 -1.97 9.71 0.94
N TYR A 160 -0.66 9.74 0.66
CA TYR A 160 -0.17 9.72 -0.72
C TYR A 160 -0.59 8.45 -1.45
N ARG A 161 -0.53 7.30 -0.79
CA ARG A 161 -1.01 6.05 -1.37
C ARG A 161 -2.53 6.05 -1.60
N MET A 162 -3.31 6.58 -0.66
CA MET A 162 -4.75 6.77 -0.87
C MET A 162 -5.06 7.68 -2.06
N ARG A 163 -4.27 8.75 -2.27
CA ARG A 163 -4.44 9.65 -3.41
C ARG A 163 -4.06 8.96 -4.72
N TYR A 164 -2.97 8.20 -4.74
CA TYR A 164 -2.52 7.40 -5.88
C TYR A 164 -3.59 6.42 -6.39
N GLU A 165 -4.36 5.85 -5.47
CA GLU A 165 -5.45 4.89 -5.73
C GLU A 165 -6.79 5.57 -6.05
N SER A 166 -6.83 6.90 -6.12
CA SER A 166 -8.03 7.69 -6.36
C SER A 166 -7.98 8.43 -7.70
N GLU A 167 -9.08 9.07 -8.08
CA GLU A 167 -9.14 9.96 -9.25
C GLU A 167 -8.26 11.21 -9.10
N GLN A 168 -7.87 11.57 -7.87
CA GLN A 168 -7.01 12.72 -7.57
C GLN A 168 -5.52 12.39 -7.70
N ARG A 169 -5.16 11.20 -8.21
CA ARG A 169 -3.78 10.73 -8.33
C ARG A 169 -2.87 11.72 -9.05
N THR A 170 -1.62 11.75 -8.64
CA THR A 170 -0.52 12.37 -9.36
C THR A 170 0.58 11.36 -9.63
N PRO A 171 1.42 11.55 -10.67
CA PRO A 171 2.46 10.57 -11.01
C PRO A 171 3.49 10.31 -9.90
N ALA A 172 3.70 11.28 -9.02
CA ALA A 172 4.66 11.18 -7.92
C ALA A 172 4.10 10.56 -6.64
N ASP A 173 2.78 10.31 -6.56
CA ASP A 173 2.13 9.94 -5.30
C ASP A 173 2.69 8.65 -4.70
N PHE A 174 2.93 7.61 -5.52
CA PHE A 174 3.42 6.36 -4.97
C PHE A 174 4.88 6.44 -4.52
N GLN A 175 5.72 7.19 -5.25
CA GLN A 175 7.09 7.48 -4.80
C GLN A 175 7.08 8.29 -3.50
N ALA A 176 6.27 9.34 -3.41
CA ALA A 176 6.12 10.14 -2.18
C ALA A 176 5.66 9.27 -0.99
N ALA A 177 4.75 8.31 -1.22
CA ALA A 177 4.35 7.37 -0.18
C ALA A 177 5.54 6.55 0.36
N VAL A 178 6.34 6.00 -0.55
CA VAL A 178 7.53 5.20 -0.24
C VAL A 178 8.60 6.02 0.46
N ASP A 179 8.84 7.26 0.03
CA ASP A 179 9.80 8.18 0.63
C ASP A 179 9.44 8.50 2.08
N HIS A 180 8.16 8.85 2.32
CA HIS A 180 7.68 9.16 3.67
C HIS A 180 7.63 7.94 4.59
N TRP A 181 7.25 6.76 4.10
CA TRP A 181 7.36 5.54 4.91
C TRP A 181 8.81 5.20 5.23
N THR A 182 9.72 5.37 4.28
CA THR A 182 11.17 5.15 4.49
C THR A 182 11.70 6.10 5.56
N ARG A 183 11.31 7.38 5.51
CA ARG A 183 11.64 8.37 6.54
C ARG A 183 11.07 7.99 7.92
N ALA A 184 9.81 7.57 7.99
CA ALA A 184 9.19 7.12 9.23
C ALA A 184 9.94 5.93 9.84
N ARG A 185 10.31 4.94 9.01
CA ARG A 185 11.10 3.78 9.45
C ARG A 185 12.51 4.18 9.88
N ALA A 186 13.14 5.16 9.24
CA ALA A 186 14.44 5.66 9.69
C ALA A 186 14.36 6.33 11.07
N ILE A 187 13.28 7.05 11.35
CA ILE A 187 13.02 7.67 12.67
C ILE A 187 12.71 6.60 13.72
N ASN A 188 11.92 5.59 13.38
CA ASN A 188 11.56 4.50 14.30
C ASN A 188 11.68 3.11 13.63
N PRO A 189 12.89 2.53 13.62
CA PRO A 189 13.16 1.29 12.88
C PRO A 189 12.50 0.04 13.48
N ASN A 190 12.07 0.11 14.74
CA ASN A 190 11.42 -0.99 15.45
C ASN A 190 9.89 -1.02 15.25
N GLN A 191 9.30 -0.03 14.56
CA GLN A 191 7.87 -0.03 14.26
C GLN A 191 7.51 -1.11 13.25
N TYR A 192 6.98 -2.23 13.75
CA TYR A 192 6.62 -3.40 12.97
C TYR A 192 5.65 -3.05 11.83
N ILE A 193 4.59 -2.29 12.13
CA ILE A 193 3.54 -1.94 11.17
C ILE A 193 4.11 -1.14 10.00
N TRP A 194 5.00 -0.19 10.29
CA TRP A 194 5.59 0.68 9.29
C TRP A 194 6.58 -0.09 8.41
N ARG A 195 7.37 -0.98 9.01
CA ARG A 195 8.26 -1.87 8.27
C ARG A 195 7.47 -2.77 7.32
N ARG A 196 6.40 -3.42 7.80
CA ARG A 196 5.52 -4.27 6.98
C ARG A 196 4.82 -3.48 5.86
N ARG A 197 4.53 -2.19 6.04
CA ARG A 197 3.95 -1.33 4.98
C ARG A 197 4.85 -1.22 3.76
N ILE A 198 6.15 -1.05 3.95
CA ILE A 198 7.12 -0.88 2.85
C ILE A 198 7.45 -2.23 2.22
N GLU A 199 7.61 -3.28 3.04
CA GLU A 199 7.94 -4.63 2.56
C GLU A 199 6.86 -5.22 1.64
N GLN A 200 5.61 -4.79 1.77
CA GLN A 200 4.53 -5.09 0.81
C GLN A 200 4.89 -4.73 -0.62
N TYR A 201 5.64 -3.64 -0.81
CA TYR A 201 6.00 -3.11 -2.12
C TYR A 201 7.48 -3.35 -2.49
N GLY A 202 8.31 -3.80 -1.55
CA GLY A 202 9.74 -4.02 -1.73
C GLY A 202 10.14 -5.30 -2.47
N PRO A 203 11.45 -5.59 -2.58
CA PRO A 203 11.99 -6.75 -3.28
C PRO A 203 11.68 -8.08 -2.61
N ARG A 204 11.53 -9.15 -3.40
CA ARG A 204 11.24 -10.51 -2.91
C ARG A 204 12.30 -11.07 -1.99
N LEU A 205 13.58 -10.73 -2.21
CA LEU A 205 14.70 -11.14 -1.36
C LEU A 205 14.59 -10.66 0.10
N THR A 206 13.84 -9.58 0.33
CA THR A 206 13.63 -9.02 1.68
C THR A 206 12.19 -9.23 2.18
N LYS A 207 11.35 -9.93 1.42
CA LYS A 207 9.98 -10.22 1.84
C LYS A 207 9.96 -11.33 2.90
N PRO A 208 9.21 -11.14 3.98
CA PRO A 208 9.05 -12.17 5.02
C PRO A 208 8.10 -13.30 4.61
N TYR A 209 7.07 -12.97 3.83
CA TYR A 209 5.96 -13.80 3.37
C TYR A 209 5.18 -13.02 2.30
N PRO A 210 4.34 -13.68 1.48
CA PRO A 210 3.37 -13.00 0.63
C PRO A 210 2.29 -12.32 1.51
N PHE A 211 1.93 -11.07 1.21
CA PHE A 211 1.01 -10.33 2.09
C PHE A 211 -0.46 -10.60 1.81
N TYR A 212 -0.82 -10.86 0.54
CA TYR A 212 -2.21 -10.94 0.09
C TYR A 212 -2.48 -12.10 -0.88
N ASP A 213 -1.64 -13.14 -0.90
CA ASP A 213 -1.87 -14.35 -1.72
C ASP A 213 -3.17 -15.10 -1.36
N TRP A 214 -3.72 -14.83 -0.19
CA TRP A 214 -5.03 -15.33 0.24
C TRP A 214 -6.22 -14.70 -0.51
N VAL A 215 -6.08 -13.56 -1.18
CA VAL A 215 -7.23 -12.80 -1.75
C VAL A 215 -7.98 -13.62 -2.81
N GLU A 216 -7.28 -14.27 -3.73
CA GLU A 216 -7.91 -15.09 -4.77
C GLU A 216 -8.53 -16.37 -4.19
N THR A 217 -7.86 -16.98 -3.22
CA THR A 217 -8.38 -18.15 -2.48
C THR A 217 -9.65 -17.79 -1.73
N ALA A 218 -9.66 -16.65 -1.03
CA ALA A 218 -10.82 -16.14 -0.32
C ALA A 218 -12.02 -15.95 -1.24
N ALA A 219 -11.83 -15.26 -2.37
CA ALA A 219 -12.91 -15.05 -3.34
C ALA A 219 -13.49 -16.38 -3.86
N ARG A 220 -12.62 -17.31 -4.27
CA ARG A 220 -13.03 -18.63 -4.79
C ARG A 220 -13.79 -19.46 -3.75
N GLU A 221 -13.33 -19.48 -2.51
CA GLU A 221 -13.97 -20.25 -1.45
C GLU A 221 -15.30 -19.65 -1.01
N ILE A 222 -15.42 -18.31 -1.03
CA ILE A 222 -16.70 -17.62 -0.79
C ILE A 222 -17.71 -17.96 -1.90
N GLU A 223 -17.29 -17.91 -3.17
CA GLU A 223 -18.14 -18.31 -4.31
C GLU A 223 -18.57 -19.77 -4.24
N ALA A 224 -17.67 -20.67 -3.82
CA ALA A 224 -17.99 -22.09 -3.62
C ALA A 224 -19.07 -22.33 -2.55
N ARG A 225 -19.27 -21.39 -1.62
CA ARG A 225 -20.38 -21.41 -0.64
C ARG A 225 -21.68 -20.81 -1.17
N GLY A 226 -21.71 -20.33 -2.41
CA GLY A 226 -22.86 -19.66 -3.02
C GLY A 226 -23.01 -18.19 -2.60
N GLU A 227 -21.96 -17.59 -2.04
CA GLU A 227 -21.92 -16.18 -1.67
C GLU A 227 -21.21 -15.33 -2.74
N LYS A 228 -21.54 -14.04 -2.82
CA LYS A 228 -20.77 -13.09 -3.63
C LYS A 228 -19.61 -12.53 -2.78
N PRO A 229 -18.34 -12.63 -3.24
CA PRO A 229 -17.21 -12.02 -2.53
C PRO A 229 -17.34 -10.51 -2.43
N VAL A 230 -16.86 -9.95 -1.31
CA VAL A 230 -16.65 -8.51 -1.17
C VAL A 230 -15.75 -8.01 -2.29
N GLU A 231 -16.26 -7.05 -3.05
CA GLU A 231 -15.55 -6.44 -4.15
C GLU A 231 -14.39 -5.56 -3.67
N LEU A 232 -13.19 -5.79 -4.23
CA LEU A 232 -12.01 -5.00 -3.97
C LEU A 232 -11.81 -3.95 -5.08
N LYS A 233 -11.98 -2.67 -4.74
CA LYS A 233 -11.69 -1.56 -5.66
C LYS A 233 -10.20 -1.45 -6.01
N VAL A 234 -9.34 -1.85 -5.08
CA VAL A 234 -7.89 -1.88 -5.24
C VAL A 234 -7.42 -3.31 -5.03
N LEU A 235 -7.16 -3.99 -6.15
CA LEU A 235 -6.59 -5.33 -6.15
C LEU A 235 -5.11 -5.27 -5.70
N PRO A 236 -4.62 -6.29 -4.98
CA PRO A 236 -3.19 -6.44 -4.71
C PRO A 236 -2.36 -6.40 -6.00
N THR A 237 -1.20 -5.74 -5.96
CA THR A 237 -0.25 -5.78 -7.09
C THR A 237 0.64 -7.02 -7.05
N GLY A 238 1.45 -7.22 -8.09
CA GLY A 238 2.39 -8.34 -8.14
C GLY A 238 3.30 -8.41 -6.92
N SER A 239 3.75 -7.26 -6.40
CA SER A 239 4.64 -7.18 -5.23
C SER A 239 3.95 -7.63 -3.96
N GLU A 240 2.68 -7.25 -3.80
CA GLU A 240 1.86 -7.62 -2.66
C GLU A 240 1.54 -9.12 -2.61
N LEU A 241 1.48 -9.77 -3.77
CA LEU A 241 1.24 -11.21 -3.96
C LEU A 241 2.54 -12.05 -3.99
N ALA A 242 3.68 -11.43 -4.29
CA ALA A 242 4.92 -12.15 -4.56
C ALA A 242 5.43 -12.91 -3.33
N GLN A 243 5.75 -14.18 -3.54
CA GLN A 243 6.42 -15.03 -2.56
C GLN A 243 7.84 -14.52 -2.29
N PRO A 244 8.38 -14.68 -1.07
CA PRO A 244 9.80 -14.46 -0.80
C PRO A 244 10.67 -15.23 -1.79
N ASP A 245 11.82 -14.67 -2.15
CA ASP A 245 12.83 -15.36 -2.94
C ASP A 245 14.10 -15.55 -2.14
N ARG A 246 14.86 -16.61 -2.44
CA ARG A 246 16.15 -16.91 -1.79
C ARG A 246 17.34 -16.54 -2.67
N SER A 247 17.13 -16.40 -3.98
CA SER A 247 18.16 -16.08 -4.96
C SER A 247 17.69 -14.96 -5.88
N PHE A 248 18.65 -14.22 -6.42
CA PHE A 248 18.42 -13.31 -7.55
C PHE A 248 18.84 -14.07 -8.81
N GLU A 249 17.87 -14.47 -9.63
CA GLU A 249 18.10 -15.26 -10.83
C GLU A 249 17.97 -14.35 -12.05
N THR A 250 19.10 -13.92 -12.61
CA THR A 250 19.12 -13.33 -13.94
C THR A 250 18.80 -14.45 -14.92
N GLY A 251 17.64 -14.40 -15.57
CA GLY A 251 17.16 -15.48 -16.44
C GLY A 251 18.23 -15.94 -17.45
N GLU A 252 18.33 -17.25 -17.66
CA GLU A 252 19.26 -17.83 -18.63
C GLU A 252 18.77 -17.60 -20.07
N GLY A 253 19.61 -17.00 -20.91
CA GLY A 253 19.43 -16.92 -22.36
C GLY A 253 19.72 -15.56 -22.98
N ASP A 254 20.16 -15.55 -24.24
CA ASP A 254 20.25 -14.36 -25.09
C ASP A 254 18.84 -13.85 -25.44
N ILE A 255 18.15 -13.24 -24.47
CA ILE A 255 16.89 -12.53 -24.75
C ILE A 255 17.25 -11.28 -25.55
N LYS A 256 16.70 -11.16 -26.76
CA LYS A 256 17.00 -10.03 -27.64
C LYS A 256 16.11 -8.83 -27.31
N PRO A 257 16.65 -7.60 -27.32
CA PRO A 257 15.84 -6.40 -27.18
C PRO A 257 14.80 -6.35 -28.31
N PRO A 258 13.53 -6.04 -28.01
CA PRO A 258 12.48 -5.99 -29.03
C PRO A 258 12.59 -4.79 -29.98
N ASP A 259 13.33 -3.74 -29.60
CA ASP A 259 13.64 -2.58 -30.47
C ASP A 259 15.13 -2.19 -30.37
N PRO A 260 16.06 -3.02 -30.89
CA PRO A 260 17.50 -2.83 -30.68
C PRO A 260 18.04 -1.55 -31.32
N GLN A 261 17.44 -1.12 -32.44
CA GLN A 261 17.86 0.08 -33.16
C GLN A 261 17.03 1.31 -32.78
N GLY A 262 16.11 1.20 -31.81
CA GLY A 262 15.32 2.34 -31.35
C GLY A 262 14.44 2.94 -32.45
N ARG A 263 13.91 2.13 -33.38
CA ARG A 263 13.19 2.60 -34.57
C ARG A 263 11.71 2.85 -34.33
N VAL A 264 11.15 2.30 -33.25
CA VAL A 264 9.75 2.53 -32.89
C VAL A 264 9.55 4.00 -32.49
N PHE A 265 8.49 4.61 -33.01
CA PHE A 265 8.16 6.01 -32.72
C PHE A 265 7.79 6.20 -31.24
N ARG A 266 8.16 7.35 -30.67
CA ARG A 266 7.88 7.65 -29.27
C ARG A 266 6.44 8.14 -29.11
N ASP A 267 5.84 7.86 -27.97
CA ASP A 267 4.55 8.44 -27.58
C ASP A 267 4.70 9.91 -27.14
N GLU A 268 4.95 10.78 -28.11
CA GLU A 268 5.11 12.22 -27.90
C GLU A 268 3.80 12.91 -27.47
N GLN A 269 2.66 12.26 -27.72
CA GLN A 269 1.34 12.80 -27.42
C GLN A 269 0.86 12.46 -26.00
N ASN A 270 1.60 11.63 -25.27
CA ASN A 270 1.24 11.11 -23.96
C ASN A 270 -0.14 10.41 -23.99
N LEU A 271 -0.34 9.54 -24.98
CA LEU A 271 -1.51 8.66 -25.05
C LEU A 271 -1.51 7.69 -23.87
N ILE A 272 -0.34 7.25 -23.44
CA ILE A 272 -0.14 6.47 -22.22
C ILE A 272 0.57 7.33 -21.17
N LEU A 273 -0.10 7.48 -20.03
CA LEU A 273 0.47 8.08 -18.82
C LEU A 273 1.29 7.03 -18.08
N MET A 274 2.45 7.45 -17.58
CA MET A 274 3.40 6.59 -16.90
C MET A 274 3.73 7.11 -15.52
N GLU A 275 3.92 6.19 -14.57
CA GLU A 275 4.30 6.46 -13.20
C GLU A 275 5.33 5.41 -12.79
N VAL A 276 6.44 5.84 -12.20
CA VAL A 276 7.55 4.97 -11.81
C VAL A 276 7.81 5.13 -10.31
N THR A 277 8.01 4.04 -9.60
CA THR A 277 8.33 4.05 -8.16
C THR A 277 9.40 3.01 -7.84
N VAL A 278 10.38 3.38 -7.03
CA VAL A 278 11.49 2.52 -6.62
C VAL A 278 11.40 2.24 -5.12
N VAL A 279 11.43 0.95 -4.75
CA VAL A 279 11.26 0.49 -3.36
C VAL A 279 12.39 -0.50 -2.96
N PRO A 280 13.20 -0.21 -1.94
CA PRO A 280 13.33 1.07 -1.24
C PRO A 280 13.80 2.20 -2.19
N PRO A 281 13.59 3.48 -1.82
CA PRO A 281 13.98 4.60 -2.68
C PRO A 281 15.50 4.76 -2.81
N HIS A 282 16.25 4.23 -1.82
CA HIS A 282 17.70 4.17 -1.80
C HIS A 282 18.13 2.72 -1.50
N ALA A 283 19.14 2.25 -2.24
CA ALA A 283 19.80 0.98 -2.01
C ALA A 283 21.13 1.19 -1.28
N LYS A 284 21.62 0.17 -0.58
CA LYS A 284 23.05 0.04 -0.25
C LYS A 284 23.77 -0.79 -1.31
N PRO A 285 25.10 -0.80 -1.35
CA PRO A 285 25.84 -1.67 -2.27
C PRO A 285 25.43 -3.14 -2.09
N GLY A 286 25.24 -3.86 -3.20
CA GLY A 286 24.76 -5.24 -3.20
C GLY A 286 23.26 -5.43 -2.91
N GLN A 287 22.52 -4.38 -2.56
CA GLN A 287 21.08 -4.50 -2.29
C GLN A 287 20.24 -4.45 -3.55
N THR A 288 19.05 -5.03 -3.42
CA THR A 288 18.03 -5.05 -4.46
C THR A 288 16.98 -3.97 -4.20
N VAL A 289 16.52 -3.33 -5.27
CA VAL A 289 15.30 -2.52 -5.28
C VAL A 289 14.26 -3.16 -6.19
N ARG A 290 12.99 -2.90 -5.92
CA ARG A 290 11.88 -3.26 -6.78
C ARG A 290 11.35 -2.00 -7.44
N VAL A 291 11.27 -2.02 -8.75
CA VAL A 291 10.75 -0.93 -9.58
C VAL A 291 9.32 -1.27 -9.98
N HIS A 292 8.41 -0.33 -9.76
CA HIS A 292 7.01 -0.39 -10.14
C HIS A 292 6.79 0.56 -11.31
N VAL A 293 6.31 0.03 -12.44
CA VAL A 293 5.94 0.82 -13.62
C VAL A 293 4.44 0.67 -13.85
N THR A 294 3.72 1.78 -13.71
CA THR A 294 2.28 1.84 -13.97
C THR A 294 2.04 2.62 -15.26
N LEU A 295 1.32 1.99 -16.19
CA LEU A 295 0.99 2.52 -17.51
C LEU A 295 -0.52 2.57 -17.66
N ARG A 296 -1.04 3.73 -18.07
CA ARG A 296 -2.49 3.97 -18.15
C ARG A 296 -2.86 4.75 -19.40
N PRO A 297 -3.91 4.33 -20.12
CA PRO A 297 -4.44 5.16 -21.19
C PRO A 297 -4.92 6.51 -20.67
N ASN A 298 -4.60 7.57 -21.41
CA ASN A 298 -4.96 8.93 -21.11
C ASN A 298 -6.41 9.18 -21.52
N SER A 299 -7.31 9.18 -20.53
CA SER A 299 -8.74 9.40 -20.76
C SER A 299 -9.05 10.76 -21.39
N LYS A 300 -8.23 11.80 -21.18
CA LYS A 300 -8.40 13.12 -21.82
C LYS A 300 -8.15 13.07 -23.33
N LYS A 301 -7.35 12.11 -23.77
CA LYS A 301 -7.07 11.81 -25.18
C LYS A 301 -7.93 10.66 -25.71
N LYS A 302 -8.85 10.13 -24.88
CA LYS A 302 -9.64 8.92 -25.16
C LYS A 302 -8.78 7.76 -25.67
N ALA A 303 -7.53 7.69 -25.21
CA ALA A 303 -6.63 6.61 -25.55
C ALA A 303 -7.13 5.31 -24.92
N HIS A 304 -6.89 4.20 -25.60
CA HIS A 304 -7.19 2.85 -25.12
C HIS A 304 -6.21 1.85 -25.73
N TRP A 305 -6.04 0.73 -25.04
CA TRP A 305 -5.19 -0.37 -25.50
C TRP A 305 -5.82 -1.07 -26.69
N ASN A 306 -4.98 -1.50 -27.63
CA ASN A 306 -5.35 -2.50 -28.63
C ASN A 306 -4.88 -3.88 -28.15
N ASN A 307 -5.83 -4.78 -27.89
CA ASN A 307 -5.58 -6.13 -27.41
C ASN A 307 -5.65 -7.20 -28.51
N GLU A 308 -5.93 -6.81 -29.75
CA GLU A 308 -5.88 -7.73 -30.90
C GLU A 308 -4.44 -7.89 -31.44
N ALA A 309 -3.54 -6.98 -31.05
CA ALA A 309 -2.11 -7.01 -31.38
C ALA A 309 -1.28 -7.73 -30.30
N GLU A 310 0.05 -7.66 -30.39
CA GLU A 310 0.91 -8.21 -29.35
C GLU A 310 0.73 -7.47 -28.01
N PRO A 311 0.92 -8.15 -26.86
CA PRO A 311 0.82 -7.50 -25.57
C PRO A 311 1.93 -6.45 -25.37
N LEU A 312 1.69 -5.54 -24.42
CA LEU A 312 2.68 -4.55 -24.01
C LEU A 312 3.93 -5.25 -23.45
N LYS A 313 5.10 -4.89 -23.99
CA LYS A 313 6.41 -5.41 -23.57
C LYS A 313 7.21 -4.31 -22.88
N LEU A 314 7.86 -4.66 -21.77
CA LEU A 314 8.77 -3.79 -21.04
C LEU A 314 10.17 -4.40 -21.10
N TRP A 315 11.10 -3.68 -21.72
CA TRP A 315 12.50 -4.09 -21.82
C TRP A 315 13.36 -3.24 -20.90
N ILE A 316 14.34 -3.89 -20.25
CA ILE A 316 15.29 -3.24 -19.35
C ILE A 316 16.73 -3.54 -19.79
N ASP A 317 17.51 -2.48 -19.97
CA ASP A 317 18.95 -2.52 -20.18
C ASP A 317 19.66 -2.12 -18.87
N PRO A 318 20.17 -3.08 -18.09
CA PRO A 318 20.89 -2.77 -16.85
C PRO A 318 22.14 -1.92 -17.14
N PRO A 319 22.45 -0.91 -16.29
CA PRO A 319 23.76 -0.30 -16.28
C PRO A 319 24.86 -1.34 -16.03
N SER A 320 26.10 -1.01 -16.39
CA SER A 320 27.25 -1.89 -16.17
C SER A 320 27.30 -2.39 -14.71
N GLY A 321 27.37 -3.71 -14.54
CA GLY A 321 27.44 -4.38 -13.25
C GLY A 321 26.11 -4.53 -12.50
N PHE A 322 25.04 -3.82 -12.89
CA PHE A 322 23.72 -4.02 -12.32
C PHE A 322 23.09 -5.27 -12.92
N GLU A 323 22.28 -5.94 -12.13
CA GLU A 323 21.51 -7.09 -12.57
C GLU A 323 20.02 -6.81 -12.47
N VAL A 324 19.23 -7.36 -13.39
CA VAL A 324 17.79 -7.13 -13.46
C VAL A 324 17.06 -8.47 -13.55
N GLN A 325 15.94 -8.59 -12.84
CA GLN A 325 15.08 -9.77 -12.88
C GLN A 325 13.59 -9.38 -12.89
N PRO A 326 12.82 -9.80 -13.91
CA PRO A 326 13.27 -10.26 -15.23
C PRO A 326 13.70 -9.09 -16.14
N GLN A 327 14.46 -9.36 -17.20
CA GLN A 327 14.92 -8.33 -18.14
C GLN A 327 13.86 -7.91 -19.18
N LEU A 328 12.97 -8.83 -19.55
CA LEU A 328 11.83 -8.59 -20.44
C LEU A 328 10.55 -9.00 -19.72
N LEU A 329 9.59 -8.10 -19.68
CA LEU A 329 8.26 -8.34 -19.11
C LEU A 329 7.20 -8.16 -20.18
N THR A 330 6.10 -8.88 -20.02
CA THR A 330 4.91 -8.76 -20.86
C THR A 330 3.71 -8.53 -19.95
N ALA A 331 2.94 -7.48 -20.21
CA ALA A 331 1.71 -7.24 -19.47
C ALA A 331 0.58 -8.14 -19.97
N PRO A 332 -0.34 -8.60 -19.10
CA PRO A 332 -1.54 -9.28 -19.55
C PRO A 332 -2.38 -8.35 -20.42
N GLN A 333 -3.06 -8.92 -21.43
CA GLN A 333 -4.01 -8.19 -22.27
C GLN A 333 -5.39 -8.14 -21.61
N GLY A 334 -6.17 -7.13 -22.00
CA GLY A 334 -7.57 -7.04 -21.61
C GLY A 334 -8.42 -8.16 -22.21
N ASP A 335 -9.61 -8.35 -21.65
CA ASP A 335 -10.58 -9.37 -22.04
C ASP A 335 -11.40 -9.01 -23.30
N LYS A 336 -11.19 -7.81 -23.85
CA LYS A 336 -11.87 -7.27 -25.03
C LYS A 336 -10.86 -6.67 -26.00
N PRO A 337 -11.20 -6.53 -27.31
CA PRO A 337 -10.33 -5.90 -28.30
C PRO A 337 -9.78 -4.54 -27.90
N GLU A 338 -10.62 -3.71 -27.27
CA GLU A 338 -10.27 -2.37 -26.81
C GLU A 338 -10.62 -2.19 -25.33
N THR A 339 -9.66 -1.73 -24.54
CA THR A 339 -9.83 -1.56 -23.09
C THR A 339 -9.00 -0.40 -22.54
N SER A 340 -9.34 0.07 -21.33
CA SER A 340 -8.70 1.23 -20.68
C SER A 340 -8.11 0.91 -19.31
N GLU A 341 -7.88 -0.37 -19.02
CA GLU A 341 -7.33 -0.83 -17.75
C GLU A 341 -5.93 -0.27 -17.49
N THR A 342 -5.59 -0.19 -16.21
CA THR A 342 -4.22 0.12 -15.79
C THR A 342 -3.36 -1.14 -15.90
N ARG A 343 -2.21 -1.02 -16.59
CA ARG A 343 -1.20 -2.09 -16.65
C ARG A 343 -0.07 -1.78 -15.69
N ARG A 344 0.32 -2.77 -14.90
CA ARG A 344 1.41 -2.64 -13.93
C ARG A 344 2.44 -3.70 -14.22
N LEU A 345 3.69 -3.29 -14.37
CA LEU A 345 4.84 -4.17 -14.52
C LEU A 345 5.82 -3.87 -13.41
N GLU A 346 6.39 -4.91 -12.84
CA GLU A 346 7.28 -4.78 -11.70
C GLU A 346 8.49 -5.68 -11.93
N PHE A 347 9.68 -5.13 -11.70
CA PHE A 347 10.94 -5.86 -11.85
C PHE A 347 11.88 -5.48 -10.72
N GLU A 348 12.91 -6.29 -10.51
CA GLU A 348 13.89 -6.09 -9.46
C GLU A 348 15.25 -5.77 -10.08
N VAL A 349 15.99 -4.89 -9.41
CA VAL A 349 17.34 -4.48 -9.83
C VAL A 349 18.28 -4.64 -8.66
N ARG A 350 19.35 -5.40 -8.82
CA ARG A 350 20.41 -5.56 -7.83
C ARG A 350 21.58 -4.65 -8.16
N ALA A 351 21.95 -3.81 -7.20
CA ALA A 351 23.12 -2.95 -7.31
C ALA A 351 24.41 -3.79 -7.15
N PRO A 352 25.50 -3.45 -7.88
CA PRO A 352 26.83 -4.00 -7.62
C PRO A 352 27.26 -3.82 -6.16
N ALA A 353 28.13 -4.70 -5.66
CA ALA A 353 28.65 -4.64 -4.31
C ALA A 353 29.55 -3.41 -4.04
N ASP A 354 30.05 -2.76 -5.08
CA ASP A 354 30.90 -1.56 -5.04
C ASP A 354 30.20 -0.30 -5.58
N ALA A 355 28.90 -0.39 -5.89
CA ALA A 355 28.15 0.72 -6.44
C ALA A 355 27.99 1.87 -5.45
N SER A 356 27.99 3.11 -5.94
CA SER A 356 27.62 4.29 -5.16
C SER A 356 27.10 5.41 -6.06
N GLY A 357 26.32 6.33 -5.49
CA GLY A 357 25.76 7.46 -6.20
C GLY A 357 24.52 7.07 -7.02
N THR A 358 24.28 7.79 -8.11
CA THR A 358 23.05 7.68 -8.89
C THR A 358 23.30 6.96 -10.21
N ALA A 359 22.60 5.84 -10.44
CA ALA A 359 22.58 5.13 -11.71
C ALA A 359 21.26 5.37 -12.45
N LYS A 360 21.34 5.66 -13.74
CA LYS A 360 20.17 5.72 -14.64
C LYS A 360 20.04 4.40 -15.36
N LEU A 361 18.92 3.73 -15.17
CA LEU A 361 18.57 2.50 -15.86
C LEU A 361 17.87 2.85 -17.18
N SER A 362 18.35 2.28 -18.29
CA SER A 362 17.70 2.42 -19.58
C SER A 362 16.58 1.37 -19.67
N ALA A 363 15.33 1.81 -19.75
CA ALA A 363 14.18 0.92 -19.90
C ALA A 363 13.18 1.55 -20.86
N TYR A 364 12.40 0.73 -21.56
CA TYR A 364 11.35 1.21 -22.44
C TYR A 364 10.18 0.23 -22.52
N ALA A 365 8.97 0.77 -22.67
CA ALA A 365 7.78 0.00 -22.98
C ALA A 365 7.46 0.11 -24.47
N LEU A 366 7.05 -0.99 -25.08
CA LEU A 366 6.47 -1.06 -26.43
C LEU A 366 5.02 -1.51 -26.31
N TYR A 367 4.11 -0.81 -26.96
CA TYR A 367 2.69 -1.09 -26.86
C TYR A 367 1.90 -0.65 -28.09
N TYR A 368 0.74 -1.28 -28.25
CA TYR A 368 -0.28 -0.87 -29.21
C TYR A 368 -1.36 -0.05 -28.50
N VAL A 369 -1.59 1.16 -29.00
CA VAL A 369 -2.57 2.11 -28.47
C VAL A 369 -3.30 2.78 -29.62
N CYS A 370 -4.59 3.06 -29.46
CA CYS A 370 -5.38 3.82 -30.43
C CYS A 370 -5.88 5.12 -29.81
N GLU A 371 -6.07 6.14 -30.65
CA GLU A 371 -6.70 7.41 -30.31
C GLU A 371 -8.17 7.37 -30.78
N ASP A 372 -9.12 7.80 -29.94
CA ASP A 372 -10.58 7.80 -30.23
C ASP A 372 -11.19 6.42 -30.58
N ILE A 373 -12.48 6.20 -30.29
CA ILE A 373 -13.17 4.94 -30.67
C ILE A 373 -13.19 4.83 -32.21
N GLY A 374 -12.44 3.88 -32.78
CA GLY A 374 -12.28 3.69 -34.22
C GLY A 374 -11.19 4.53 -34.91
N GLY A 375 -10.31 5.21 -34.16
CA GLY A 375 -9.17 5.92 -34.74
C GLY A 375 -7.96 5.03 -35.00
N VAL A 376 -6.83 5.65 -35.38
CA VAL A 376 -5.65 4.93 -35.85
C VAL A 376 -4.91 4.29 -34.67
N CYS A 377 -4.79 2.97 -34.71
CA CYS A 377 -3.93 2.25 -33.78
C CYS A 377 -2.46 2.36 -34.19
N MET A 378 -1.60 2.65 -33.22
CA MET A 378 -0.18 2.86 -33.42
C MET A 378 0.63 1.90 -32.54
N TYR A 379 1.77 1.47 -33.06
CA TYR A 379 2.79 0.79 -32.27
C TYR A 379 3.82 1.82 -31.80
N LEU A 380 3.83 2.08 -30.50
CA LEU A 380 4.62 3.16 -29.90
C LEU A 380 5.57 2.64 -28.84
N ARG A 381 6.58 3.47 -28.58
CA ARG A 381 7.58 3.31 -27.55
C ARG A 381 7.46 4.42 -26.51
N GLN A 382 7.65 4.08 -25.25
CA GLN A 382 7.83 5.05 -24.17
C GLN A 382 9.09 4.72 -23.40
N ASP A 383 10.04 5.64 -23.38
CA ASP A 383 11.25 5.50 -22.55
C ASP A 383 10.90 5.75 -21.08
N ILE A 384 11.41 4.90 -20.20
CA ILE A 384 11.00 4.83 -18.79
C ILE A 384 12.15 5.35 -17.93
N PRO A 385 11.99 6.52 -17.29
CA PRO A 385 13.04 7.12 -16.48
C PRO A 385 13.12 6.40 -15.13
N VAL A 386 14.03 5.44 -15.03
CA VAL A 386 14.32 4.76 -13.76
C VAL A 386 15.66 5.25 -13.22
N THR A 387 15.63 5.77 -12.01
CA THR A 387 16.82 6.24 -11.30
C THR A 387 17.00 5.41 -10.04
N ILE A 388 18.18 4.83 -9.86
CA ILE A 388 18.54 4.07 -8.66
C ILE A 388 19.61 4.85 -7.92
N VAL A 389 19.34 5.17 -6.66
CA VAL A 389 20.30 5.82 -5.77
C VAL A 389 20.90 4.77 -4.86
N VAL A 390 22.23 4.69 -4.85
CA VAL A 390 23.01 3.79 -4.00
C VAL A 390 23.77 4.63 -2.98
N ASP A 391 23.37 4.56 -1.73
CA ASP A 391 24.04 5.26 -0.63
C ASP A 391 25.42 4.63 -0.38
N ARG A 392 26.39 5.45 0.03
CA ARG A 392 27.70 4.94 0.47
C ARG A 392 27.53 4.18 1.79
N GLU A 393 28.36 3.16 2.01
CA GLU A 393 28.38 2.40 3.27
C GLU A 393 28.57 3.26 4.51
#